data_AF-A0A7J7I7S7-F1
#
_entry.id   AF-A0A7J7I7S7-F1
#
_cell.length_a   1.000
_cell.length_b   1.000
_cell.length_c   1.000
_cell.angle_alpha   90.00
_cell.angle_beta   90.00
_cell.angle_gamma   90.00
#
_symmetry.space_group_name_H-M   'P 1'
#
loop_
_entity.id
_entity.type
_entity.pdbx_description
1 polymer ?
#
loop_
_entity_poly.entity_id
_entity_poly.type
_entity_poly.pdbx_seq_one_letter_code
_entity_poly.pdbx_strand_id
1 'polypeptide(L)'
;MSSSSGRRKERVRWIQHYNNGQKILLVGEGDFSFSACLARAFGSAVNMVATSLHSQELLKVKHWTSEAELQTLERLGCLILHEVDVYEMGYHPTLSRRKFDVVIFNFPHAGHFYGFCERDEELIE
;
A
#
# COMPACT_ATOMS: atom_id res chain seq x y z
N MET A 1 3.80 15.76 -40.59
CA MET A 1 2.88 16.38 -39.60
C MET A 1 2.97 15.54 -38.33
N SER A 2 3.77 16.00 -37.37
CA SER A 2 4.00 15.28 -36.12
C SER A 2 2.79 15.47 -35.22
N SER A 3 2.03 14.38 -35.00
CA SER A 3 0.91 14.36 -34.06
C SER A 3 1.46 14.53 -32.65
N SER A 4 1.39 15.75 -32.12
CA SER A 4 1.57 16.04 -30.72
C SER A 4 0.46 15.34 -29.94
N SER A 5 0.77 14.16 -29.41
CA SER A 5 -0.11 13.44 -28.49
C SER A 5 -0.25 14.31 -27.24
N GLY A 6 -1.33 15.10 -27.19
CA GLY A 6 -1.65 15.96 -26.07
C GLY A 6 -1.79 15.09 -24.83
N ARG A 7 -0.84 15.22 -23.90
CA ARG A 7 -0.92 14.59 -22.57
C ARG A 7 -2.20 15.11 -21.92
N ARG A 8 -3.27 14.31 -21.93
CA ARG A 8 -4.50 14.63 -21.19
C ARG A 8 -4.06 14.90 -19.75
N LYS A 9 -4.29 16.12 -19.25
CA LYS A 9 -4.13 16.40 -17.81
C LYS A 9 -5.03 15.43 -17.08
N GLU A 10 -4.43 14.49 -16.35
CA GLU A 10 -5.17 13.58 -15.49
C GLU A 10 -6.04 14.40 -14.54
N ARG A 11 -7.34 14.09 -14.46
CA ARG A 11 -8.23 14.76 -13.51
C ARG A 11 -7.80 14.34 -12.11
N VAL A 12 -7.60 15.32 -11.24
CA VAL A 12 -7.30 15.06 -9.83
C VAL A 12 -8.53 14.41 -9.20
N ARG A 13 -8.35 13.22 -8.63
CA ARG A 13 -9.36 12.47 -7.89
C ARG A 13 -9.03 12.57 -6.41
N TRP A 14 -10.02 12.95 -5.60
CA TRP A 14 -9.91 13.07 -4.16
C TRP A 14 -10.74 11.99 -3.48
N ILE A 15 -10.19 11.40 -2.42
CA ILE A 15 -10.84 10.47 -1.51
C ILE A 15 -10.42 10.91 -0.11
N GLN A 16 -11.30 11.63 0.58
CA GLN A 16 -10.98 12.24 1.88
C GLN A 16 -9.66 13.03 1.82
N HIS A 17 -8.63 12.59 2.54
CA HIS A 17 -7.32 13.23 2.64
C HIS A 17 -6.35 12.84 1.52
N TYR A 18 -6.75 11.88 0.67
CA TYR A 18 -5.89 11.31 -0.36
C TYR A 18 -6.27 11.84 -1.74
N ASN A 19 -5.28 12.08 -2.59
CA ASN A 19 -5.49 12.32 -4.00
C ASN A 19 -4.48 11.58 -4.88
N ASN A 20 -4.88 11.33 -6.13
CA ASN A 20 -4.08 10.57 -7.10
C ASN A 20 -2.79 11.27 -7.57
N GLY A 21 -2.44 12.45 -7.05
CA GLY A 21 -1.17 13.13 -7.30
C GLY A 21 -0.13 12.99 -6.16
N GLN A 22 -0.54 12.54 -4.97
CA GLN A 22 0.35 12.39 -3.82
C GLN A 22 1.26 11.16 -3.96
N LYS A 23 2.50 11.24 -3.48
CA LYS A 23 3.36 10.06 -3.29
C LYS A 23 2.93 9.36 -2.00
N ILE A 24 2.41 8.15 -2.12
CA ILE A 24 1.79 7.42 -1.00
C ILE A 24 2.64 6.20 -0.67
N LEU A 25 3.00 6.05 0.60
CA LEU A 25 3.59 4.82 1.14
C LEU A 25 2.53 4.09 1.97
N LEU A 26 2.27 2.83 1.67
CA LEU A 26 1.40 1.95 2.46
C LEU A 26 2.27 0.96 3.23
N VAL A 27 2.19 1.04 4.54
CA VAL A 27 3.07 0.35 5.49
C VAL A 27 2.35 -0.86 6.08
N GLY A 28 2.99 -2.04 5.98
CA GLY A 28 2.53 -3.24 6.68
C GLY A 28 1.25 -3.87 6.13
N GLU A 29 1.07 -3.86 4.81
CA GLU A 29 -0.07 -4.51 4.17
C GLU A 29 -0.07 -6.03 4.47
N GLY A 30 -1.23 -6.53 4.90
CA GLY A 30 -1.47 -7.96 5.07
C GLY A 30 -1.83 -8.62 3.74
N ASP A 31 -3.02 -8.34 3.22
CA ASP A 31 -3.54 -8.92 1.98
C ASP A 31 -3.60 -7.93 0.80
N PHE A 32 -3.08 -6.71 0.98
CA PHE A 32 -3.04 -5.63 -0.01
C PHE A 32 -4.41 -5.07 -0.45
N SER A 33 -5.50 -5.48 0.20
CA SER A 33 -6.86 -5.06 -0.18
C SER A 33 -7.07 -3.54 -0.08
N PHE A 34 -6.54 -2.90 0.97
CA PHE A 34 -6.64 -1.45 1.13
C PHE A 34 -5.87 -0.71 0.03
N SER A 35 -4.61 -1.10 -0.22
CA SER A 35 -3.82 -0.56 -1.33
C SER A 35 -4.54 -0.70 -2.67
N ALA A 36 -5.08 -1.89 -2.96
CA ALA A 36 -5.74 -2.15 -4.23
C ALA A 36 -7.06 -1.37 -4.37
N CYS A 37 -7.82 -1.21 -3.29
CA CYS A 37 -9.01 -0.35 -3.26
C CYS A 37 -8.66 1.10 -3.61
N LEU A 38 -7.62 1.66 -2.98
CA LEU A 38 -7.16 3.02 -3.22
C LEU A 38 -6.68 3.20 -4.67
N ALA A 39 -5.87 2.25 -5.17
CA ALA A 39 -5.38 2.22 -6.53
C ALA A 39 -6.53 2.18 -7.56
N ARG A 40 -7.57 1.37 -7.35
CA ARG A 40 -8.76 1.28 -8.22
C ARG A 40 -9.51 2.60 -8.25
N ALA A 41 -9.73 3.21 -7.08
CA ALA A 41 -10.44 4.48 -6.98
C ALA A 41 -9.67 5.62 -7.68
N PHE A 42 -8.34 5.63 -7.55
CA PHE A 42 -7.45 6.52 -8.29
C PHE A 42 -7.18 6.13 -9.74
N GLY A 43 -7.60 4.93 -10.16
CA GLY A 43 -7.41 4.37 -11.51
C GLY A 43 -5.95 4.25 -11.95
N SER A 44 -5.00 4.39 -11.03
CA SER A 44 -3.56 4.35 -11.22
C SER A 44 -2.89 4.23 -9.85
N ALA A 45 -1.72 3.61 -9.80
CA ALA A 45 -0.91 3.44 -8.59
C ALA A 45 0.57 3.77 -8.81
N VAL A 46 0.92 4.46 -9.89
CA VAL A 46 2.31 4.78 -10.26
C VAL A 46 3.09 5.60 -9.22
N ASN A 47 2.36 6.27 -8.34
CA ASN A 47 2.82 7.10 -7.23
C ASN A 47 2.68 6.40 -5.86
N MET A 48 2.28 5.13 -5.83
CA MET A 48 2.10 4.34 -4.63
C MET A 48 3.24 3.34 -4.44
N VAL A 49 3.65 3.14 -3.19
CA VAL A 49 4.54 2.07 -2.76
C VAL A 49 3.82 1.28 -1.68
N ALA A 50 3.54 0.01 -1.91
CA ALA A 50 2.91 -0.87 -0.92
C ALA A 50 3.94 -1.83 -0.34
N THR A 51 3.97 -1.99 0.98
CA THR A 51 4.98 -2.78 1.68
C THR A 51 4.34 -3.84 2.57
N SER A 52 4.96 -5.00 2.70
CA SER A 52 4.55 -6.06 3.64
C SER A 52 5.74 -6.62 4.40
N LEU A 53 5.51 -7.11 5.63
CA LEU A 53 6.53 -7.81 6.41
C LEU A 53 6.80 -9.23 5.88
N HIS A 54 5.77 -9.91 5.39
CA HIS A 54 5.90 -11.28 4.89
C HIS A 54 6.47 -11.31 3.45
N SER A 55 7.16 -12.41 3.12
CA SER A 55 7.58 -12.73 1.76
C SER A 55 6.38 -13.01 0.85
N GLN A 56 6.59 -12.91 -0.46
CA GLN A 56 5.53 -13.17 -1.44
C GLN A 56 4.98 -14.60 -1.36
N GLU A 57 5.83 -15.58 -1.09
CA GLU A 57 5.44 -16.98 -0.93
C GLU A 57 4.58 -17.18 0.31
N LEU A 58 5.00 -16.57 1.44
CA LEU A 58 4.27 -16.68 2.70
C LEU A 58 2.91 -15.97 2.63
N LEU A 59 2.82 -14.86 1.89
CA LEU A 59 1.56 -14.17 1.62
C LEU A 59 0.55 -15.08 0.91
N LYS A 60 0.97 -15.86 -0.09
CA LYS A 60 0.07 -16.80 -0.80
C LYS A 60 -0.50 -17.88 0.13
N VAL A 61 0.26 -18.26 1.17
CA VAL A 61 -0.18 -19.25 2.15
C VAL A 61 -1.10 -18.62 3.21
N LYS A 62 -0.73 -17.46 3.77
CA LYS A 62 -1.48 -16.80 4.86
C LYS A 62 -2.71 -16.03 4.37
N HIS A 63 -2.63 -15.44 3.18
CA HIS A 63 -3.61 -14.53 2.61
C HIS A 63 -3.82 -14.87 1.14
N TRP A 64 -4.38 -16.05 0.85
CA TRP A 64 -4.60 -16.50 -0.54
C TRP A 64 -5.42 -15.50 -1.40
N THR A 65 -6.23 -14.65 -0.77
CA THR A 65 -6.97 -13.56 -1.43
C THR A 65 -6.07 -12.44 -1.96
N SER A 66 -4.84 -12.31 -1.48
CA SER A 66 -3.92 -11.24 -1.85
C SER A 66 -3.46 -11.32 -3.30
N GLU A 67 -3.48 -12.50 -3.92
CA GLU A 67 -3.03 -12.70 -5.30
C GLU A 67 -3.78 -11.78 -6.29
N ALA A 68 -5.10 -11.68 -6.17
CA ALA A 68 -5.90 -10.83 -7.04
C ALA A 68 -5.63 -9.32 -6.83
N GLU A 69 -5.28 -8.94 -5.60
CA GLU A 69 -4.98 -7.56 -5.23
C GLU A 69 -3.57 -7.17 -5.65
N LEU A 70 -2.58 -8.05 -5.47
CA LEU A 70 -1.22 -7.89 -6.00
C LEU A 70 -1.23 -7.70 -7.51
N GLN A 71 -1.92 -8.58 -8.25
CA GLN A 71 -2.07 -8.46 -9.71
C GLN A 71 -2.72 -7.13 -10.12
N THR A 72 -3.70 -6.67 -9.35
CA THR A 72 -4.34 -5.37 -9.60
C THR A 72 -3.37 -4.21 -9.39
N LEU A 73 -2.59 -4.25 -8.30
CA LEU A 73 -1.59 -3.24 -7.97
C LEU A 73 -0.47 -3.17 -9.02
N GLU A 74 0.08 -4.31 -9.41
CA GLU A 74 1.09 -4.40 -10.47
C GLU A 74 0.56 -3.84 -11.80
N ARG A 75 -0.65 -4.23 -12.20
CA ARG A 75 -1.30 -3.72 -13.42
C ARG A 75 -1.51 -2.21 -13.39
N LEU A 76 -1.77 -1.63 -12.22
CA LEU A 76 -1.96 -0.19 -12.04
C LEU A 76 -0.63 0.56 -11.81
N GLY A 77 0.50 -0.14 -11.78
CA GLY A 77 1.84 0.44 -11.69
C GLY A 77 2.33 0.72 -10.27
N CYS A 78 1.73 0.10 -9.25
CA CYS A 78 2.22 0.18 -7.88
C CYS A 78 3.60 -0.47 -7.75
N LEU A 79 4.48 0.13 -6.95
CA LEU A 79 5.70 -0.55 -6.51
C LEU A 79 5.39 -1.37 -5.25
N ILE A 80 5.54 -2.68 -5.35
CA ILE A 80 5.30 -3.61 -4.23
C ILE A 80 6.66 -4.05 -3.67
N LEU A 81 6.84 -3.94 -2.35
CA LEU A 81 8.04 -4.38 -1.65
C LEU A 81 7.65 -5.37 -0.54
N HIS A 82 8.22 -6.56 -0.57
CA HIS A 82 8.04 -7.58 0.47
C HIS A 82 9.20 -7.54 1.45
N GLU A 83 9.03 -8.21 2.59
CA GLU A 83 10.06 -8.35 3.62
C GLU A 83 10.59 -7.01 4.14
N VAL A 84 9.69 -6.01 4.22
CA VAL A 84 10.01 -4.69 4.77
C VAL A 84 9.63 -4.68 6.25
N ASP A 85 10.64 -4.73 7.11
CA ASP A 85 10.48 -4.44 8.53
C ASP A 85 10.33 -2.93 8.75
N VAL A 86 9.26 -2.52 9.43
CA VAL A 86 8.96 -1.12 9.74
C VAL A 86 10.03 -0.52 10.67
N TYR A 87 10.63 -1.32 11.56
CA TYR A 87 11.71 -0.87 12.44
C TYR A 87 12.99 -0.52 11.67
N GLU A 88 13.20 -1.15 10.51
CA GLU A 88 14.41 -0.97 9.69
C GLU A 88 14.14 -0.26 8.36
N MET A 89 12.89 0.12 8.06
CA MET A 89 12.48 0.66 6.76
C MET A 89 13.24 1.93 6.35
N GLY A 90 13.73 2.69 7.34
CA GLY A 90 14.55 3.89 7.12
C GLY A 90 15.89 3.60 6.44
N TYR A 91 16.37 2.35 6.54
CA TYR A 91 17.60 1.88 5.89
C TYR A 91 17.34 1.16 4.57
N HIS A 92 16.08 0.84 4.27
CA HIS A 92 15.73 0.10 3.06
C HIS A 92 16.18 0.88 1.81
N PRO A 93 16.95 0.27 0.89
CA PRO A 93 17.65 0.99 -0.18
C PRO A 93 16.70 1.74 -1.12
N THR A 94 15.48 1.20 -1.31
CA THR A 94 14.45 1.81 -2.16
C THR A 94 13.65 2.90 -1.44
N LEU A 95 13.48 2.81 -0.11
CA LEU A 95 12.62 3.70 0.67
C LEU A 95 13.38 4.89 1.26
N SER A 96 14.60 4.66 1.76
CA SER A 96 15.49 5.66 2.37
C SER A 96 15.76 6.89 1.49
N ARG A 97 15.65 6.73 0.18
CA ARG A 97 15.90 7.78 -0.82
C ARG A 97 14.64 8.45 -1.35
N ARG A 98 13.47 8.06 -0.85
CA ARG A 98 12.16 8.57 -1.29
C ARG A 98 11.56 9.49 -0.23
N LYS A 99 10.82 10.49 -0.69
CA LYS A 99 9.93 11.31 0.14
C LYS A 99 8.50 11.01 -0.26
N PHE A 100 7.63 10.94 0.74
CA PHE A 100 6.22 10.65 0.58
C PHE A 100 5.41 11.83 1.10
N ASP A 101 4.32 12.15 0.41
CA ASP A 101 3.36 13.16 0.84
C ASP A 101 2.41 12.58 1.90
N VAL A 102 2.16 11.27 1.83
CA VAL A 102 1.31 10.53 2.75
C VAL A 102 1.96 9.19 3.09
N VAL A 103 2.03 8.88 4.39
CA VAL A 103 2.34 7.53 4.88
C VAL A 103 1.07 6.98 5.52
N ILE A 104 0.56 5.87 4.97
CA ILE A 104 -0.61 5.18 5.48
C ILE A 104 -0.12 3.95 6.22
N PHE A 105 -0.36 3.92 7.52
CA PHE A 105 -0.11 2.77 8.37
C PHE A 105 -1.44 2.32 8.95
N ASN A 106 -2.09 1.38 8.27
CA ASN A 106 -3.37 0.82 8.70
C ASN A 106 -3.10 -0.33 9.67
N PHE A 107 -2.61 0.02 10.88
CA PHE A 107 -2.26 -0.95 11.91
C PHE A 107 -3.41 -1.96 12.05
N PRO A 108 -3.15 -3.27 11.97
CA PRO A 108 -4.19 -4.25 12.20
C PRO A 108 -4.82 -3.92 13.54
N HIS A 109 -6.13 -3.76 13.54
CA HIS A 109 -6.87 -3.62 14.78
C HIS A 109 -6.49 -4.83 15.64
N ALA A 110 -5.78 -4.57 16.73
CA ALA A 110 -5.69 -5.34 17.96
C ALA A 110 -6.62 -6.57 17.92
N GLY A 111 -6.06 -7.69 17.48
CA GLY A 111 -6.75 -8.73 16.70
C GLY A 111 -8.11 -9.21 17.18
N HIS A 112 -8.80 -9.87 16.25
CA HIS A 112 -9.87 -10.82 16.47
C HIS A 112 -9.38 -12.03 17.30
N PHE A 113 -8.83 -11.79 18.50
CA PHE A 113 -8.60 -12.81 19.51
C PHE A 113 -9.88 -12.93 20.33
N TYR A 114 -10.46 -14.13 20.40
CA TYR A 114 -11.61 -14.39 21.25
C TYR A 114 -11.26 -14.02 22.70
N GLY A 115 -11.88 -12.95 23.21
CA GLY A 115 -11.71 -12.50 24.60
C GLY A 115 -10.96 -11.18 24.79
N PHE A 116 -10.33 -10.64 23.73
CA PHE A 116 -9.63 -9.37 23.81
C PHE A 116 -10.39 -8.23 23.10
N CYS A 117 -10.27 -7.01 23.62
CA CYS A 117 -10.89 -5.80 23.08
C CYS A 117 -9.86 -4.66 23.00
N GLU A 118 -10.21 -3.57 22.31
CA GLU A 118 -9.35 -2.39 22.03
C GLU A 118 -8.61 -1.77 23.22
N ARG A 119 -8.98 -2.13 24.46
CA ARG A 119 -8.40 -1.59 25.69
C ARG A 119 -7.35 -2.50 26.32
N ASP A 120 -7.16 -3.70 25.79
CA ASP A 120 -6.18 -4.64 26.32
C ASP A 120 -4.79 -4.26 25.82
N GLU A 121 -3.92 -3.85 26.76
CA GLU A 121 -2.57 -3.35 26.47
C GLU A 121 -1.71 -4.39 25.72
N GLU A 122 -2.00 -5.67 25.91
CA GLU A 122 -1.37 -6.80 25.21
C GLU A 122 -1.58 -6.78 23.68
N LEU A 123 -2.55 -6.01 23.18
CA LEU A 123 -2.80 -5.83 21.75
C LEU A 123 -2.05 -4.63 21.15
N ILE A 124 -1.38 -3.82 21.99
CA ILE A 124 -0.72 -2.57 21.64
C ILE A 124 0.81 -2.70 21.69
N GLU A 125 1.34 -3.82 22.19
CA GLU A 125 2.78 -4.14 22.19
C GLU A 125 3.31 -4.69 20.86
#